data_AF-A0A1B9AW12-F1
#
_entry.id   AF-A0A1B9AW12-F1
#
_cell.length_a   1.000
_cell.length_b   1.000
_cell.length_c   1.000
_cell.angle_alpha   90.00
_cell.angle_beta   90.00
_cell.angle_gamma   90.00
#
_symmetry.space_group_name_H-M   'P 1'
#
loop_
_entity.id
_entity.type
_entity.pdbx_description
1 polymer ?
#
loop_
_entity_poly.entity_id
_entity_poly.type
_entity_poly.pdbx_seq_one_letter_code
_entity_poly.pdbx_strand_id
1 'polypeptide(L)'
;MKQIISAFFLSLLLIMSGCNNSSVPPKISKEEAKSVVLLQHGKVKIISVSHQDNEYIVKWEDKANCSSGTDYVDDDNGEITKAEMKMC
;
A
#
# COMPACT_ATOMS: atom_id res chain seq x y z
N MET A 1 46.49 -21.32 -3.09
CA MET A 1 45.08 -21.79 -3.18
C MET A 1 44.29 -21.56 -1.89
N LYS A 2 44.78 -21.90 -0.69
CA LYS A 2 44.07 -21.66 0.58
C LYS A 2 43.60 -20.20 0.82
N GLN A 3 44.41 -19.21 0.46
CA GLN A 3 44.04 -17.79 0.67
C GLN A 3 42.96 -17.27 -0.30
N ILE A 4 42.90 -17.81 -1.53
CA ILE A 4 41.89 -17.41 -2.54
C ILE A 4 40.52 -17.98 -2.16
N ILE A 5 40.50 -19.21 -1.63
CA ILE A 5 39.28 -19.86 -1.11
C ILE A 5 38.70 -19.06 0.07
N SER A 6 39.57 -18.57 0.96
CA SER A 6 39.16 -17.75 2.10
C SER A 6 38.56 -16.40 1.69
N ALA A 7 39.10 -15.76 0.66
CA ALA A 7 38.59 -14.49 0.15
C ALA A 7 37.22 -14.65 -0.54
N PHE A 8 37.02 -15.77 -1.23
CA PHE A 8 35.75 -16.09 -1.91
C PHE A 8 34.61 -16.32 -0.92
N PHE A 9 34.87 -17.02 0.19
CA PHE A 9 33.90 -17.24 1.27
C PHE A 9 33.50 -15.94 1.98
N LEU A 10 34.43 -14.98 2.13
CA LEU A 10 34.15 -13.69 2.77
C LEU A 10 33.29 -12.78 1.90
N SER A 11 33.46 -12.80 0.57
CA SER A 11 32.58 -12.07 -0.35
C SER A 11 31.17 -12.64 -0.41
N LEU A 12 30.99 -13.95 -0.25
CA LEU A 12 29.67 -14.61 -0.32
C LEU A 12 28.77 -14.24 0.87
N LEU A 13 29.34 -13.99 2.06
CA LEU A 13 28.60 -13.57 3.26
C LEU A 13 28.03 -12.16 3.13
N LEU A 14 28.66 -11.28 2.37
CA LEU A 14 28.22 -9.89 2.18
C LEU A 14 26.99 -9.77 1.25
N ILE A 15 26.68 -10.80 0.46
CA ILE A 15 25.56 -10.79 -0.49
C ILE A 15 24.24 -11.24 0.18
N MET A 16 24.30 -11.87 1.36
CA MET A 16 23.11 -12.39 2.05
C MET A 16 22.41 -11.37 2.98
N SER A 17 22.92 -10.14 3.11
CA SER A 17 22.29 -9.08 3.93
C SER A 17 21.28 -8.21 3.16
N GLY A 18 21.05 -8.49 1.87
CA GLY A 18 20.11 -7.73 1.04
C GLY A 18 18.75 -8.42 0.94
N CYS A 19 17.80 -7.99 1.78
CA CYS A 19 16.33 -7.96 1.57
C CYS A 19 15.61 -8.08 2.91
N ASN A 20 15.83 -7.13 3.81
CA ASN A 20 14.84 -6.88 4.83
C ASN A 20 13.75 -6.00 4.19
N ASN A 21 12.78 -6.62 3.50
CA ASN A 21 11.49 -6.00 3.18
C ASN A 21 10.69 -5.82 4.49
N SER A 22 11.31 -5.19 5.48
CA SER A 22 10.63 -4.71 6.67
C SER A 22 9.88 -3.46 6.23
N SER A 23 8.77 -3.65 5.53
CA SER A 23 7.78 -2.59 5.35
C SER A 23 7.48 -2.05 6.74
N VAL A 24 7.72 -0.75 6.93
CA VAL A 24 7.33 -0.07 8.15
C VAL A 24 5.83 -0.35 8.34
N PRO A 25 5.38 -0.76 9.54
CA PRO A 25 3.96 -1.01 9.73
C PRO A 25 3.16 0.28 9.45
N PRO A 26 1.97 0.17 8.84
CA PRO A 26 1.07 1.30 8.60
C PRO A 26 0.86 2.13 9.88
N LYS A 27 0.93 3.46 9.79
CA LYS A 27 0.59 4.35 10.92
C LYS A 27 -0.91 4.51 11.07
N ILE A 28 -1.65 4.52 9.96
CA ILE A 28 -3.11 4.51 9.98
C ILE A 28 -3.63 3.09 9.82
N SER A 29 -4.80 2.83 10.38
CA SER A 29 -5.53 1.59 10.25
C SER A 29 -6.35 1.53 8.98
N LYS A 30 -6.75 0.31 8.60
CA LYS A 30 -7.71 0.05 7.52
C LYS A 30 -9.03 0.82 7.69
N GLU A 31 -9.51 1.01 8.93
CA GLU A 31 -10.77 1.72 9.17
C GLU A 31 -10.61 3.24 9.14
N GLU A 32 -9.44 3.77 9.45
CA GLU A 32 -9.10 5.18 9.22
C GLU A 32 -9.03 5.47 7.72
N ALA A 33 -8.35 4.63 6.92
CA ALA A 33 -8.33 4.76 5.46
C ALA A 33 -9.74 4.72 4.86
N LYS A 34 -10.61 3.83 5.36
CA LYS A 34 -12.02 3.78 4.97
C LYS A 34 -12.76 5.07 5.32
N SER A 35 -12.50 5.63 6.49
CA SER A 35 -13.12 6.88 6.97
C SER A 35 -12.69 8.08 6.13
N VAL A 36 -11.43 8.14 5.70
CA VAL A 36 -10.91 9.15 4.75
C VAL A 36 -11.73 9.14 3.46
N VAL A 37 -11.92 7.97 2.85
CA VAL A 37 -12.69 7.84 1.60
C VAL A 37 -14.17 8.18 1.78
N LEU A 38 -14.77 7.80 2.92
CA LEU A 38 -16.14 8.18 3.23
C LEU A 38 -16.30 9.69 3.47
N LEU A 39 -15.28 10.35 4.04
CA LEU A 39 -15.27 11.81 4.18
C LEU A 39 -15.19 12.50 2.81
N GLN A 40 -14.38 11.96 1.90
CA GLN A 40 -14.17 12.52 0.56
C GLN A 40 -15.41 12.40 -0.34
N HIS A 41 -16.05 11.22 -0.40
CA HIS A 41 -17.14 10.95 -1.34
C HIS A 41 -18.54 10.95 -0.70
N GLY A 42 -18.62 11.00 0.63
CA GLY A 42 -19.88 10.93 1.36
C GLY A 42 -20.49 9.53 1.38
N LYS A 43 -21.75 9.41 0.95
CA LYS A 43 -22.52 8.15 1.03
C LYS A 43 -22.20 7.20 -0.11
N VAL A 44 -20.99 6.66 -0.11
CA VAL A 44 -20.58 5.57 -1.03
C VAL A 44 -20.52 4.24 -0.30
N LYS A 45 -20.71 3.14 -1.04
CA LYS A 45 -20.51 1.79 -0.52
C LYS A 45 -19.06 1.38 -0.74
N ILE A 46 -18.34 1.08 0.34
CA ILE A 46 -17.00 0.50 0.26
C ILE A 46 -17.12 -0.97 -0.16
N ILE A 47 -16.44 -1.32 -1.25
CA ILE A 47 -16.45 -2.67 -1.85
C ILE A 47 -15.29 -3.50 -1.30
N SER A 48 -14.10 -2.91 -1.20
CA SER A 48 -12.92 -3.59 -0.65
C SER A 48 -11.90 -2.59 -0.12
N VAL A 49 -11.10 -3.04 0.85
CA VAL A 49 -9.90 -2.33 1.30
C VAL A 49 -8.76 -3.33 1.42
N SER A 50 -7.69 -3.10 0.67
CA SER A 50 -6.43 -3.85 0.70
C SER A 50 -5.27 -2.91 1.01
N HIS A 51 -4.16 -3.46 1.48
CA HIS A 51 -2.93 -2.71 1.75
C HIS A 51 -1.81 -3.22 0.85
N GLN A 52 -1.11 -2.32 0.19
CA GLN A 52 0.00 -2.64 -0.70
C GLN A 52 0.90 -1.39 -0.83
N ASP A 53 2.23 -1.58 -0.81
CA ASP A 53 3.22 -0.55 -1.15
C ASP A 53 3.01 0.82 -0.45
N ASN A 54 2.87 0.80 0.88
CA ASN A 54 2.63 1.97 1.75
C ASN A 54 1.28 2.67 1.53
N GLU A 55 0.33 2.01 0.87
CA GLU A 55 -0.98 2.58 0.59
C GLU A 55 -2.10 1.60 0.94
N TYR A 56 -3.21 2.14 1.45
CA TYR A 56 -4.50 1.49 1.43
C TYR A 56 -5.21 1.75 0.11
N ILE A 57 -5.55 0.69 -0.61
CA ILE A 57 -6.32 0.73 -1.85
C ILE A 57 -7.79 0.47 -1.49
N VAL A 58 -8.61 1.52 -1.58
CA VAL A 58 -10.01 1.51 -1.17
C VAL A 58 -10.90 1.61 -2.41
N LYS A 59 -11.67 0.56 -2.69
CA LYS A 59 -12.65 0.55 -3.78
C LYS A 59 -14.02 0.90 -3.27
N TRP A 60 -14.73 1.75 -4.01
CA TRP A 60 -16.06 2.23 -3.63
C TRP A 60 -17.01 2.26 -4.83
N GLU A 61 -18.31 2.22 -4.53
CA GLU A 61 -19.41 2.27 -5.49
C GLU A 61 -20.48 3.25 -4.99
N ASP A 62 -20.93 4.14 -5.86
CA ASP A 62 -22.12 4.95 -5.69
C ASP A 62 -23.17 4.53 -6.73
N LYS A 63 -24.12 3.72 -6.27
CA LYS A 63 -25.22 3.23 -7.11
C LYS A 63 -26.20 4.32 -7.50
N ALA A 64 -26.35 5.37 -6.68
CA ALA A 64 -27.29 6.45 -6.97
C ALA A 64 -26.82 7.28 -8.16
N ASN A 65 -25.50 7.49 -8.26
CA ASN A 65 -24.88 8.27 -9.33
C ASN A 65 -24.28 7.41 -10.47
N CYS A 66 -24.49 6.09 -10.45
CA CYS A 66 -23.89 5.14 -11.40
C CYS A 66 -22.38 5.35 -11.56
N SER A 67 -21.68 5.50 -10.43
CA SER A 67 -20.24 5.74 -10.40
C SER A 67 -19.53 4.78 -9.46
N SER A 68 -18.27 4.51 -9.73
CA SER A 68 -17.40 3.69 -8.90
C SER A 68 -15.98 4.23 -8.97
N GLY A 69 -15.15 3.91 -7.99
CA GLY A 69 -13.79 4.38 -7.97
C GLY A 69 -12.86 3.57 -7.09
N THR A 70 -11.58 3.92 -7.20
CA THR A 70 -10.49 3.41 -6.36
C THR A 70 -9.68 4.60 -5.87
N ASP A 71 -9.60 4.73 -4.56
CA ASP A 71 -8.77 5.73 -3.89
C ASP A 71 -7.56 5.03 -3.28
N TYR A 72 -6.40 5.66 -3.39
CA TYR A 72 -5.13 5.21 -2.82
C TYR A 72 -4.81 6.16 -1.67
N VAL A 73 -4.75 5.62 -0.45
CA VAL A 73 -4.59 6.38 0.78
C VAL A 73 -3.23 6.05 1.38
N ASP A 74 -2.36 7.03 1.52
CA ASP A 74 -1.05 6.89 2.16
C ASP A 74 -1.20 6.34 3.59
N ASP A 75 -0.45 5.29 3.90
CA ASP A 75 -0.57 4.57 5.17
C ASP A 75 0.16 5.24 6.34
N ASP A 76 0.92 6.31 6.07
CA ASP A 76 1.67 7.10 7.04
C ASP A 76 0.83 8.29 7.55
N ASN A 77 0.14 8.99 6.65
CA ASN A 77 -0.52 10.27 6.94
C ASN A 77 -2.03 10.31 6.59
N GLY A 78 -2.55 9.32 5.85
CA GLY A 78 -3.95 9.26 5.45
C GLY A 78 -4.35 10.17 4.29
N GLU A 79 -3.40 10.73 3.55
CA GLU A 79 -3.63 11.52 2.35
C GLU A 79 -4.07 10.64 1.19
N ILE A 80 -5.03 11.11 0.38
CA ILE A 80 -5.38 10.43 -0.88
C ILE A 80 -4.33 10.81 -1.93
N THR A 81 -3.41 9.90 -2.23
CA THR A 81 -2.31 10.10 -3.20
C THR A 81 -2.80 10.01 -4.64
N LYS A 82 -3.84 9.21 -4.88
CA LYS A 82 -4.45 9.00 -6.20
C LYS A 82 -5.92 8.63 -6.05
N ALA A 83 -6.74 9.11 -6.99
CA ALA A 83 -8.13 8.70 -7.12
C ALA A 83 -8.44 8.36 -8.58
N GLU A 84 -9.04 7.20 -8.80
CA GLU A 84 -9.55 6.76 -10.10
C GLU A 84 -11.06 6.67 -10.03
N MET A 85 -11.77 7.26 -10.99
CA MET A 85 -13.22 7.23 -11.06
C MET A 85 -13.68 6.70 -12.42
N LYS A 86 -14.72 5.89 -12.39
CA LYS A 86 -15.45 5.41 -13.56
C LYS A 86 -16.94 5.68 -13.37
N MET A 87 -17.54 6.32 -14.36
CA MET A 87 -18.99 6.41 -14.51
C MET A 87 -19.48 5.32 -15.47
N CYS A 88 -20.73 4.92 -15.29
CA CYS A 88 -21.52 4.38 -16.39
C CYS A 88 -21.62 5.45 -17.50
#